data_AF-A0AAW9NV90-F1
#
_entry.id   AF-A0AAW9NV90-F1
#
_cell.length_a   1.000
_cell.length_b   1.000
_cell.length_c   1.000
_cell.angle_alpha   90.00
_cell.angle_beta   90.00
_cell.angle_gamma   90.00
#
_symmetry.space_group_name_H-M   'P 1'
#
loop_
_entity.id
_entity.type
_entity.pdbx_description
1 polymer ?
#
loop_
_entity_poly.entity_id
_entity_poly.type
_entity_poly.pdbx_seq_one_letter_code
_entity_poly.pdbx_strand_id
1 'polypeptide(L)'
;MRSLVKLEYGIGFLVLFTIYIYLDFSILWFFLLLLVPDICMIGYVVNAKVGAIIYNMGHSFIVPCILLVMALFANIALLLSIVLIWLAHIFMDRALGYGLKHATGFKDTHLQKWACSENQNDF
;
A
#
# COMPACT_ATOMS: atom_id res chain seq x y z
N MET A 1 -7.79 -10.87 14.87
CA MET A 1 -6.85 -9.73 14.85
C MET A 1 -6.61 -9.16 13.45
N ARG A 2 -6.45 -9.96 12.39
CA ARG A 2 -6.26 -9.46 11.00
C ARG A 2 -7.44 -8.63 10.44
N SER A 3 -8.69 -8.92 10.80
CA SER A 3 -9.86 -8.22 10.23
C SER A 3 -10.08 -6.81 10.80
N LEU A 4 -9.67 -6.54 12.04
CA LEU A 4 -9.76 -5.21 12.65
C LEU A 4 -8.87 -4.20 11.92
N VAL A 5 -7.63 -4.60 11.64
CA VAL A 5 -6.65 -3.77 10.91
C VAL A 5 -7.12 -3.47 9.48
N LYS A 6 -7.76 -4.44 8.80
CA LYS A 6 -8.37 -4.20 7.47
C LYS A 6 -9.50 -3.17 7.54
N LEU A 7 -10.31 -3.23 8.60
CA LEU A 7 -11.43 -2.33 8.81
C LEU A 7 -10.93 -0.90 9.13
N GLU A 8 -9.88 -0.77 9.94
CA GLU A 8 -9.21 0.51 10.19
C GLU A 8 -8.72 1.17 8.89
N TYR A 9 -8.06 0.40 8.02
CA TYR A 9 -7.61 0.92 6.73
C TYR A 9 -8.76 1.23 5.78
N GLY A 10 -9.84 0.44 5.80
CA GLY A 10 -11.06 0.73 5.05
C GLY A 10 -11.73 2.03 5.50
N ILE A 11 -11.78 2.29 6.81
CA ILE A 11 -12.23 3.57 7.35
C ILE A 11 -11.31 4.70 6.89
N GLY A 12 -9.99 4.51 6.94
CA GLY A 12 -9.02 5.49 6.45
C GLY A 12 -9.24 5.88 4.98
N PHE A 13 -9.51 4.90 4.12
CA PHE A 13 -9.89 5.14 2.72
C PHE A 13 -11.17 5.98 2.60
N LEU A 14 -12.23 5.62 3.32
CA LEU A 14 -13.52 6.33 3.27
C LEU A 14 -13.39 7.78 3.78
N VAL A 15 -12.60 8.01 4.82
CA VAL A 15 -12.32 9.35 5.35
C VAL A 15 -11.63 10.20 4.29
N LEU A 16 -10.58 9.68 3.65
CA LEU A 16 -9.88 10.42 2.60
C LEU A 16 -10.75 10.69 1.38
N PHE A 17 -11.58 9.72 0.98
CA PHE A 17 -12.54 9.91 -0.10
C PHE A 17 -13.58 10.99 0.24
N THR A 18 -14.06 11.01 1.48
CA THR A 18 -15.00 12.03 1.95
C THR A 18 -14.37 13.42 1.97
N ILE A 19 -13.11 13.53 2.44
CA ILE A 19 -12.35 14.79 2.38
C ILE A 19 -12.17 15.24 0.94
N TYR A 20 -11.88 14.33 0.01
CA TYR A 20 -11.70 14.64 -1.40
C TYR A 20 -12.99 15.21 -2.03
N ILE A 21 -14.14 14.62 -1.73
CA ILE A 21 -15.45 15.14 -2.18
C ILE A 21 -15.75 16.50 -1.52
N TYR A 22 -15.47 16.64 -0.23
CA TYR A 22 -15.68 17.89 0.50
C TYR A 22 -14.85 19.06 -0.06
N LEU A 23 -13.71 18.77 -0.68
CA LEU A 23 -12.87 19.75 -1.37
C LEU A 23 -13.31 20.03 -2.82
N ASP A 24 -14.50 19.57 -3.22
CA ASP A 24 -15.09 19.74 -4.55
C ASP A 24 -14.20 19.26 -5.71
N PHE A 25 -13.31 18.28 -5.44
CA PHE A 25 -12.48 17.69 -6.47
C PHE A 25 -13.26 16.68 -7.32
N SER A 26 -12.82 16.48 -8.56
CA SER A 26 -13.53 15.62 -9.51
C SER A 26 -13.40 14.13 -9.18
N ILE A 27 -14.53 13.49 -8.90
CA ILE A 27 -14.62 12.04 -8.61
C ILE A 27 -14.05 11.18 -9.75
N LEU A 28 -14.18 11.62 -11.00
CA LEU A 28 -13.66 10.90 -12.16
C LEU A 28 -12.12 10.80 -12.13
N TRP A 29 -11.45 11.91 -11.81
CA TRP A 29 -10.00 11.95 -11.64
C TRP A 29 -9.53 11.11 -10.45
N PHE A 30 -10.33 11.04 -9.38
CA PHE A 30 -10.06 10.16 -8.24
C PHE A 30 -9.92 8.70 -8.68
N PHE A 31 -10.91 8.14 -9.38
CA PHE A 31 -10.87 6.74 -9.81
C PHE A 31 -9.82 6.46 -10.89
N LEU A 32 -9.58 7.40 -11.81
CA LEU A 32 -8.54 7.24 -12.83
C LEU A 32 -7.14 7.19 -12.20
N LEU A 33 -6.84 8.14 -11.31
CA LEU A 33 -5.53 8.23 -10.66
C LEU A 33 -5.35 7.16 -9.57
N LEU A 34 -6.44 6.59 -9.03
CA LEU A 34 -6.39 5.47 -8.10
C LEU A 34 -5.68 4.24 -8.70
N LEU A 35 -5.77 4.04 -10.02
CA LEU A 35 -5.18 2.90 -10.73
C LEU A 35 -3.76 3.19 -11.26
N VAL A 36 -3.31 4.45 -11.22
CA VAL A 36 -1.99 4.85 -11.75
C VAL A 36 -0.82 4.20 -10.99
N PRO A 37 -0.81 4.13 -9.64
CA PRO A 37 0.25 3.44 -8.91
C PRO A 37 0.38 1.95 -9.29
N ASP A 38 -0.73 1.31 -9.68
CA ASP A 38 -0.74 -0.10 -10.09
C ASP A 38 -0.06 -0.34 -11.45
N ILE A 39 0.05 0.67 -12.31
CA ILE A 39 0.81 0.59 -13.57
C ILE A 39 2.29 0.30 -13.30
N CYS A 40 2.81 0.67 -12.12
CA CYS A 40 4.16 0.30 -11.70
C CYS A 40 4.35 -1.23 -11.58
N MET A 41 3.27 -2.03 -11.53
CA MET A 41 3.38 -3.48 -11.62
C MET A 41 3.93 -3.98 -12.97
N ILE A 42 3.95 -3.18 -14.03
CA ILE A 42 4.63 -3.53 -15.30
C ILE A 42 6.13 -3.82 -15.05
N GLY A 43 6.74 -3.24 -14.01
CA GLY A 43 8.12 -3.55 -13.60
C GLY A 43 8.35 -5.01 -13.17
N TYR A 44 7.29 -5.75 -12.80
CA TYR A 44 7.39 -7.20 -12.51
C TYR A 44 7.71 -8.02 -13.77
N VAL A 45 7.42 -7.51 -14.96
CA VAL A 45 7.70 -8.20 -16.23
C VAL A 45 9.22 -8.33 -16.48
N VAL A 46 10.01 -7.40 -15.96
CA VAL A 46 11.46 -7.37 -16.18
C VAL A 46 12.21 -8.24 -15.15
N ASN A 47 11.89 -8.11 -13.86
CA ASN A 47 12.51 -8.91 -12.80
C ASN A 47 11.68 -8.86 -11.51
N ALA A 48 11.29 -10.02 -10.98
CA ALA A 48 10.44 -10.10 -9.78
C ALA A 48 11.05 -9.43 -8.53
N LYS A 49 12.38 -9.41 -8.38
CA LYS A 49 13.05 -8.74 -7.25
C LYS A 49 13.05 -7.22 -7.40
N VAL A 50 13.28 -6.72 -8.61
CA VAL A 50 13.29 -5.27 -8.90
C VAL A 50 11.87 -4.72 -8.85
N GLY A 51 10.88 -5.45 -9.39
CA GLY A 51 9.46 -5.11 -9.29
C GLY A 51 8.96 -5.02 -7.85
N ALA A 52 9.41 -5.91 -6.95
CA ALA A 52 9.06 -5.84 -5.53
C ALA A 52 9.64 -4.61 -4.82
N ILE A 53 10.88 -4.22 -5.15
CA ILE A 53 11.53 -3.03 -4.57
C ILE A 53 10.84 -1.75 -5.07
N ILE A 54 10.60 -1.63 -6.38
CA ILE A 54 9.93 -0.47 -6.99
C ILE A 54 8.50 -0.35 -6.46
N TYR A 55 7.77 -1.46 -6.33
CA TYR A 55 6.43 -1.47 -5.76
C TYR A 55 6.42 -1.00 -4.31
N ASN A 56 7.33 -1.53 -3.47
CA ASN A 56 7.44 -1.12 -2.07
C ASN A 56 7.88 0.35 -1.92
N MET A 57 8.69 0.88 -2.84
CA MET A 57 9.03 2.31 -2.86
C MET A 57 7.82 3.18 -3.26
N GLY A 58 7.06 2.78 -4.28
CA GLY A 58 5.83 3.47 -4.70
C GLY A 58 4.71 3.40 -3.65
N HIS A 59 4.71 2.38 -2.81
CA HIS A 59 3.79 2.19 -1.68
C HIS A 59 4.37 2.66 -0.33
N SER A 60 5.50 3.38 -0.35
CA SER A 60 6.04 3.99 0.87
C SER A 60 5.11 5.09 1.34
N PHE A 61 4.55 4.94 2.54
CA PHE A 61 3.65 5.92 3.16
C PHE A 61 4.34 7.26 3.48
N ILE A 62 5.68 7.24 3.61
CA ILE A 62 6.48 8.41 3.96
C ILE A 62 6.40 9.48 2.86
N VAL A 63 6.48 9.06 1.59
CA VAL A 63 6.51 9.97 0.43
C VAL A 63 5.21 10.80 0.31
N PRO A 64 4.00 10.20 0.28
CA PRO A 64 2.77 10.98 0.21
C PRO A 64 2.52 11.79 1.48
N CYS A 65 2.97 11.35 2.67
CA CYS A 65 2.87 12.18 3.87
C CYS A 65 3.70 13.46 3.78
N ILE A 66 4.95 13.40 3.28
CA ILE A 66 5.78 14.60 3.10
C ILE A 66 5.14 15.52 2.04
N LEU A 67 4.66 14.95 0.94
CA LEU A 67 3.96 15.71 -0.10
C LEU A 67 2.67 16.35 0.41
N LEU A 68 1.94 15.70 1.31
CA LEU A 68 0.72 16.26 1.92
C LEU A 68 1.04 17.53 2.71
N VAL A 69 2.06 17.46 3.56
CA VAL A 69 2.51 18.60 4.35
C VAL A 69 2.95 19.73 3.42
N MET A 70 3.76 19.44 2.41
CA MET A 70 4.17 20.45 1.43
C MET A 70 2.98 21.06 0.67
N ALA A 71 2.00 20.25 0.25
CA ALA A 71 0.81 20.73 -0.45
C ALA A 71 -0.03 21.67 0.41
N LEU A 72 -0.16 21.38 1.71
CA LEU A 72 -0.87 22.23 2.67
C LEU A 72 -0.15 23.56 2.90
N PHE A 73 1.18 23.53 3.06
CA PHE A 73 1.98 24.77 3.23
C PHE A 73 2.05 25.62 1.97
N ALA A 74 2.15 25.00 0.79
CA ALA A 74 2.22 25.69 -0.49
C ALA A 74 0.84 26.08 -1.05
N ASN A 75 -0.25 25.60 -0.44
CA ASN A 75 -1.64 25.83 -0.86
C ASN A 75 -1.89 25.46 -2.34
N ILE A 76 -1.28 24.37 -2.80
CA ILE A 76 -1.39 23.90 -4.19
C ILE A 76 -2.50 22.85 -4.26
N ALA A 77 -3.70 23.27 -4.70
CA ALA A 77 -4.89 22.41 -4.78
C ALA A 77 -4.66 21.13 -5.63
N LEU A 78 -3.94 21.26 -6.75
CA LEU A 78 -3.64 20.13 -7.62
C LEU A 78 -2.74 19.10 -6.91
N LEU A 79 -1.70 19.54 -6.20
CA LEU A 79 -0.82 18.66 -5.46
C LEU A 79 -1.58 17.98 -4.31
N LEU A 80 -2.45 18.71 -3.62
CA LEU A 80 -3.31 18.17 -2.56
C LEU A 80 -4.22 17.06 -3.09
N SER A 81 -4.85 17.27 -4.26
CA SER A 81 -5.71 16.26 -4.89
C SER A 81 -4.95 14.96 -5.22
N ILE A 82 -3.73 15.07 -5.78
CA ILE A 82 -2.91 13.91 -6.13
C ILE A 82 -2.50 13.12 -4.88
N VAL A 83 -2.09 13.83 -3.83
CA VAL A 83 -1.63 13.20 -2.58
C VAL A 83 -2.77 12.52 -1.85
N LEU A 84 -3.97 13.11 -1.82
CA LEU A 84 -5.16 12.48 -1.24
C LEU A 84 -5.52 11.18 -1.97
N ILE A 85 -5.47 11.17 -3.30
CA ILE A 85 -5.72 9.97 -4.11
C ILE A 85 -4.64 8.91 -3.83
N TRP A 86 -3.37 9.31 -3.74
CA TRP A 86 -2.28 8.39 -3.46
C TRP A 86 -2.39 7.76 -2.07
N LEU A 87 -2.71 8.55 -1.04
CA LEU A 87 -2.97 8.03 0.30
C LEU A 87 -4.17 7.06 0.29
N ALA A 88 -5.26 7.44 -0.37
CA ALA A 88 -6.44 6.59 -0.48
C ALA A 88 -6.10 5.25 -1.15
N HIS A 89 -5.31 5.25 -2.22
CA HIS A 89 -4.82 4.02 -2.85
C HIS A 89 -4.06 3.12 -1.86
N ILE A 90 -3.12 3.67 -1.07
CA ILE A 90 -2.36 2.89 -0.07
C ILE A 90 -3.28 2.31 1.01
N PHE A 91 -4.28 3.07 1.46
CA PHE A 91 -5.26 2.58 2.43
C PHE A 91 -6.13 1.46 1.85
N MET A 92 -6.55 1.59 0.59
CA MET A 92 -7.28 0.54 -0.13
C MET A 92 -6.44 -0.73 -0.26
N ASP A 93 -5.18 -0.63 -0.69
CA ASP A 93 -4.27 -1.77 -0.87
C ASP A 93 -4.09 -2.54 0.45
N ARG A 94 -3.86 -1.80 1.55
CA ARG A 94 -3.73 -2.37 2.90
C ARG A 94 -5.03 -2.95 3.46
N ALA A 95 -6.18 -2.36 3.13
CA ALA A 95 -7.50 -2.87 3.52
C ALA A 95 -7.81 -4.21 2.82
N LEU A 96 -7.46 -4.33 1.54
CA LEU A 96 -7.59 -5.58 0.77
C LEU A 96 -6.64 -6.67 1.31
N GLY A 97 -5.56 -6.26 1.99
CA GLY A 97 -4.63 -7.17 2.64
C GLY A 97 -3.40 -7.47 1.80
N TYR A 98 -3.11 -6.63 0.81
CA TYR A 98 -1.80 -6.56 0.18
C TYR A 98 -0.82 -5.97 1.21
N GLY A 99 -0.14 -6.85 1.94
CA GLY A 99 0.96 -6.49 2.82
C GLY A 99 2.25 -6.29 2.03
N LEU A 100 3.26 -5.65 2.64
CA LEU A 100 4.61 -5.55 2.07
C LEU A 100 5.04 -6.90 1.49
N LYS A 101 5.29 -6.93 0.18
CA LYS A 101 5.89 -8.10 -0.47
C LYS A 101 7.34 -8.19 0.01
N HIS A 102 7.61 -9.08 0.96
CA HIS A 102 8.96 -9.47 1.30
C HIS A 102 9.56 -10.29 0.16
N ALA A 103 10.83 -10.05 -0.17
CA ALA A 103 11.57 -10.74 -1.23
C ALA A 103 11.91 -12.21 -0.92
N THR A 104 11.32 -12.78 0.13
CA THR A 104 11.38 -14.19 0.49
C THR A 104 9.99 -14.75 0.25
N GLY A 105 9.90 -15.80 -0.55
CA GLY A 105 8.66 -16.30 -1.13
C GLY A 105 7.51 -16.55 -0.16
N PHE A 106 6.36 -16.89 -0.72
CA PHE A 106 5.07 -17.09 -0.07
C PHE A 106 5.02 -18.12 1.10
N LYS A 107 6.14 -18.70 1.56
CA LYS A 107 6.17 -19.84 2.49
C LYS A 107 7.47 -19.96 3.31
N ASP A 108 7.75 -19.05 4.24
CA ASP A 108 8.73 -19.33 5.30
C ASP A 108 8.21 -18.80 6.64
N THR A 109 7.40 -19.61 7.32
CA THR A 109 7.15 -19.39 8.75
C THR A 109 8.25 -20.10 9.54
N HIS A 110 8.84 -19.37 10.49
CA HIS A 110 9.90 -19.82 11.40
C HIS A 110 9.57 -21.11 12.17
N LEU A 111 8.30 -21.55 12.16
CA LEU A 111 7.77 -22.70 12.88
C LEU A 111 8.10 -24.06 12.24
N GLN A 112 8.58 -24.11 10.99
CA GLN A 112 8.84 -25.39 10.33
C GLN A 112 10.21 -26.03 10.69
N LYS A 113 11.11 -25.28 11.36
CA LYS A 113 12.44 -25.80 11.74
C LYS A 113 12.42 -26.71 12.97
N TRP A 114 11.44 -26.58 13.88
CA TRP A 114 11.38 -27.43 15.07
C TRP A 114 10.77 -28.82 14.82
N ALA A 115 9.89 -28.95 13.84
CA ALA A 115 9.25 -30.24 13.55
C ALA A 115 10.22 -31.28 12.94
N CYS A 116 11.41 -30.86 12.48
CA CYS A 116 12.39 -31.75 11.84
C CYS A 116 13.60 -32.09 12.72
N SER A 117 13.78 -31.43 13.88
CA SER A 117 14.89 -31.76 14.82
C SER A 117 14.50 -32.76 15.90
N GLU A 118 13.21 -33.00 16.13
CA GLU A 118 12.74 -33.91 17.18
C GLU A 118 12.72 -35.39 16.73
N ASN A 119 12.78 -35.66 15.42
CA ASN A 119 12.58 -37.01 14.88
C ASN A 119 13.89 -37.72 14.46
N GLN A 120 14.99 -37.45 15.16
CA GLN A 120 16.29 -38.08 14.88
C GLN A 120 17.02 -38.56 16.14
N ASN A 121 16.29 -38.83 17.24
CA ASN A 121 16.85 -39.39 18.48
C ASN A 121 16.20 -40.70 18.95
N ASP A 122 15.42 -41.37 18.10
CA ASP A 122 14.98 -42.75 18.35
C ASP A 122 15.55 -43.65 17.25
N PHE A 123 16.72 -44.25 17.51
CA PHE A 123 17.17 -45.62 17.20
C PHE A 123 18.67 -45.77 17.50
#